data_AF-A0A2W2GRZ0-F1
#
_entry.id   AF-A0A2W2GRZ0-F1
#
_cell.length_a   1.000
_cell.length_b   1.000
_cell.length_c   1.000
_cell.angle_alpha   90.00
_cell.angle_beta   90.00
_cell.angle_gamma   90.00
#
_symmetry.space_group_name_H-M   'P 1'
#
loop_
_entity.id
_entity.type
_entity.pdbx_description
1 polymer ?
#
loop_
_entity_poly.entity_id
_entity_poly.type
_entity_poly.pdbx_seq_one_letter_code
_entity_poly.pdbx_strand_id
1 'polypeptide(L)'
;MRTEHTDLHWSNLTRPRLWILDWEYWDRAPVGFGVATLYLHSLLVPDVATRVHNGFADLLDSPTGQGAQLGAAAHILSRSYRVDDYAELQHPVREHVQHLLGEG
;
A
#
# COMPACT_ATOMS: atom_id res chain seq x y z
N MET A 1 -10.71 -4.43 -11.70
CA MET A 1 -9.34 -5.00 -11.71
C MET A 1 -8.55 -4.42 -12.88
N ARG A 2 -7.25 -4.16 -12.70
CA ARG A 2 -6.27 -3.76 -13.72
C ARG A 2 -4.94 -4.46 -13.45
N THR A 3 -4.02 -4.44 -14.42
CA THR A 3 -2.64 -4.86 -14.20
C THR A 3 -1.95 -3.92 -13.22
N GLU A 4 -1.40 -4.47 -12.15
CA GLU A 4 -0.76 -3.78 -11.03
C GLU A 4 0.57 -4.48 -10.70
N HIS A 5 1.51 -3.75 -10.11
CA HIS A 5 2.80 -4.32 -9.66
C HIS A 5 2.65 -5.32 -8.51
N THR A 6 1.59 -5.15 -7.71
CA THR A 6 1.25 -5.87 -6.46
C THR A 6 2.25 -5.79 -5.31
N ASP A 7 3.53 -5.51 -5.58
CA ASP A 7 4.56 -5.31 -4.55
C ASP A 7 5.25 -3.93 -4.65
N LEU A 8 4.46 -2.87 -4.81
CA LEU A 8 5.00 -1.52 -5.03
C LEU A 8 5.36 -0.84 -3.70
N HIS A 9 6.60 -0.99 -3.24
CA HIS A 9 7.13 -0.30 -2.07
C HIS A 9 8.46 0.43 -2.34
N TRP A 10 8.94 1.20 -1.37
CA TRP A 10 10.05 2.14 -1.56
C TRP A 10 11.36 1.55 -2.09
N SER A 11 11.71 0.30 -1.74
CA SER A 11 12.92 -0.35 -2.29
C SER A 11 12.78 -0.77 -3.76
N ASN A 12 11.55 -0.83 -4.30
CA ASN A 12 11.28 -1.13 -5.70
C ASN A 12 11.24 0.14 -6.56
N LEU A 13 11.57 1.30 -5.97
CA LEU A 13 11.65 2.59 -6.64
C LEU A 13 13.09 3.11 -6.62
N THR A 14 13.51 3.74 -7.72
CA THR A 14 14.85 4.34 -7.83
C THR A 14 14.82 5.86 -7.91
N ARG A 15 15.96 6.49 -7.59
CA ARG A 15 16.23 7.93 -7.73
C ARG A 15 17.65 8.16 -8.27
N PRO A 16 17.96 9.27 -8.95
CA PRO A 16 17.10 10.42 -9.24
C PRO A 16 16.11 10.19 -10.40
N ARG A 17 16.41 9.23 -11.29
CA ARG A 17 15.47 8.81 -12.33
C ARG A 17 14.56 7.73 -11.76
N LEU A 18 13.25 7.92 -11.89
CA LEU A 18 12.26 6.95 -11.44
C LEU A 18 12.24 5.73 -12.38
N TRP A 19 12.60 4.57 -11.83
CA TRP A 19 12.31 3.25 -12.37
C TRP A 19 11.56 2.43 -11.32
N ILE A 20 10.66 1.58 -11.81
CA ILE A 20 9.95 0.56 -11.02
C ILE A 20 10.64 -0.77 -11.28
N LEU A 21 11.20 -1.36 -10.23
CA LEU A 21 11.93 -2.62 -10.24
C LEU A 21 11.04 -3.76 -9.73
N ASP A 22 11.52 -4.99 -9.92
CA ASP A 22 10.97 -6.19 -9.28
C ASP A 22 9.52 -6.56 -9.66
N TRP A 23 9.30 -6.72 -10.97
CA TRP A 23 8.00 -7.05 -11.54
C TRP A 23 7.57 -8.52 -11.29
N GLU A 24 8.27 -9.33 -10.52
CA GLU A 24 8.01 -10.78 -10.47
C GLU A 24 6.60 -11.17 -9.98
N TYR A 25 5.93 -10.27 -9.25
CA TYR A 25 4.56 -10.45 -8.76
C TYR A 25 3.51 -9.61 -9.49
N TRP A 26 3.80 -9.05 -10.66
CA TRP A 26 2.80 -8.28 -11.40
C TRP A 26 1.57 -9.15 -11.74
N ASP A 27 0.36 -8.64 -11.47
CA ASP A 27 -0.88 -9.36 -11.76
C ASP A 27 -2.10 -8.41 -11.82
N ARG A 28 -3.28 -8.97 -12.10
CA ARG A 28 -4.57 -8.28 -12.00
C ARG A 28 -4.97 -8.10 -10.54
N ALA A 29 -5.00 -6.85 -10.08
CA ALA A 29 -5.47 -6.49 -8.75
C ALA A 29 -6.56 -5.39 -8.81
N PRO A 30 -7.21 -5.03 -7.68
CA PRO A 30 -8.03 -3.83 -7.60
C PRO A 30 -7.30 -2.60 -8.13
N VAL A 31 -8.02 -1.67 -8.76
CA VAL A 31 -7.41 -0.46 -9.30
C VAL A 31 -6.83 0.35 -8.14
N GLY A 32 -5.54 0.70 -8.24
CA GLY A 32 -4.84 1.43 -7.18
C GLY A 32 -4.16 0.55 -6.14
N PHE A 33 -4.10 -0.78 -6.35
CA PHE A 33 -3.44 -1.69 -5.41
C PHE A 33 -1.95 -1.36 -5.21
N GLY A 34 -1.19 -1.09 -6.29
CA GLY A 34 0.22 -0.71 -6.12
C GLY A 34 0.37 0.59 -5.32
N VAL A 35 -0.47 1.59 -5.59
CA VAL A 35 -0.47 2.86 -4.85
C VAL A 35 -0.86 2.65 -3.38
N ALA A 36 -1.84 1.78 -3.11
CA ALA A 36 -2.22 1.42 -1.76
C ALA A 36 -1.09 0.74 -1.00
N THR A 37 -0.38 -0.21 -1.62
CA THR A 37 0.83 -0.81 -1.05
C THR A 37 1.86 0.26 -0.71
N LEU A 38 2.19 1.16 -1.65
CA LEU A 38 3.15 2.25 -1.42
C LEU A 38 2.73 3.16 -0.26
N TYR A 39 1.45 3.52 -0.19
CA TYR A 39 0.90 4.34 0.87
C TYR A 39 1.02 3.65 2.25
N LEU A 40 0.63 2.38 2.36
CA LEU A 40 0.72 1.64 3.62
C LEU A 40 2.18 1.46 4.08
N HIS A 41 3.11 1.23 3.16
CA HIS A 41 4.56 1.22 3.44
C HIS A 41 5.13 2.59 3.83
N SER A 42 4.34 3.66 3.72
CA SER A 42 4.75 5.01 4.11
C SER A 42 4.27 5.41 5.50
N LEU A 43 3.39 4.64 6.15
CA LEU A 43 2.72 5.04 7.41
C LEU A 43 3.67 5.30 8.59
N LEU A 44 4.87 4.73 8.58
CA LEU A 44 5.90 5.00 9.60
C LEU A 44 6.54 6.39 9.48
N VAL A 45 6.35 7.06 8.35
CA VAL A 45 6.84 8.41 8.11
C VAL A 45 5.64 9.29 7.72
N PRO A 46 4.94 9.90 8.69
CA PRO A 46 3.66 10.58 8.45
C PRO A 46 3.71 11.60 7.31
N ASP A 47 4.77 12.42 7.24
CA ASP A 47 4.95 13.40 6.16
C ASP A 47 5.01 12.76 4.77
N VAL A 48 5.59 11.56 4.66
CA VAL A 48 5.66 10.80 3.41
C VAL A 48 4.31 10.17 3.11
N ALA A 49 3.65 9.56 4.09
CA ALA A 49 2.30 9.00 3.94
C ALA A 49 1.31 10.06 3.44
N THR A 50 1.30 11.25 4.05
CA THR A 50 0.47 12.38 3.62
C THR A 50 0.77 12.81 2.18
N ARG A 51 2.05 12.86 1.79
CA ARG A 51 2.43 13.21 0.41
C ARG A 51 1.99 12.16 -0.60
N VAL A 52 2.13 10.87 -0.28
CA VAL A 52 1.65 9.77 -1.13
C VAL A 52 0.14 9.81 -1.24
N HIS A 53 -0.58 9.94 -0.12
CA HIS A 53 -2.04 10.04 -0.12
C HIS A 53 -2.51 11.21 -0.97
N ASN A 54 -2.05 12.43 -0.70
CA ASN A 54 -2.43 13.62 -1.46
C ASN A 54 -2.11 13.51 -2.95
N GLY A 55 -0.97 12.89 -3.30
CA GLY A 55 -0.56 12.69 -4.69
C GLY A 55 -1.45 11.70 -5.45
N PHE A 56 -2.16 10.82 -4.74
CA PHE A 56 -3.00 9.78 -5.32
C PHE A 56 -4.41 9.71 -4.72
N ALA A 57 -4.90 10.82 -4.14
CA ALA A 57 -6.18 10.86 -3.43
C ALA A 57 -7.34 10.40 -4.32
N ASP A 58 -7.37 10.83 -5.59
CA ASP A 58 -8.36 10.40 -6.58
C ASP A 58 -8.46 8.88 -6.75
N LEU A 59 -7.34 8.16 -6.55
CA LEU A 59 -7.32 6.70 -6.58
C LEU A 59 -7.66 6.12 -5.22
N LEU A 60 -6.96 6.54 -4.17
CA LEU A 60 -7.06 5.95 -2.83
C LEU A 60 -8.44 6.14 -2.20
N ASP A 61 -9.05 7.31 -2.38
CA ASP A 61 -10.33 7.66 -1.77
C ASP A 61 -11.54 7.18 -2.60
N SER A 62 -11.30 6.61 -3.78
CA SER A 62 -12.36 5.96 -4.56
C SER A 62 -12.85 4.67 -3.89
N PRO A 63 -14.09 4.21 -4.14
CA PRO A 63 -14.57 2.94 -3.60
C PRO A 63 -13.67 1.75 -3.97
N THR A 64 -13.12 1.75 -5.19
CA THR A 64 -12.14 0.74 -5.61
C THR A 64 -10.80 0.87 -4.90
N GLY A 65 -10.38 2.10 -4.60
CA GLY A 65 -9.16 2.41 -3.86
C GLY A 65 -9.23 2.00 -2.40
N GLN A 66 -10.35 2.23 -1.73
CA GLN A 66 -10.58 1.71 -0.37
C GLN A 66 -10.48 0.18 -0.35
N GLY A 67 -11.10 -0.50 -1.33
CA GLY A 67 -10.93 -1.95 -1.49
C GLY A 67 -9.49 -2.37 -1.77
N ALA A 68 -8.74 -1.58 -2.54
CA ALA A 68 -7.32 -1.80 -2.80
C ALA A 68 -6.46 -1.65 -1.54
N GLN A 69 -6.76 -0.65 -0.69
CA GLN A 69 -6.13 -0.43 0.61
C GLN A 69 -6.38 -1.59 1.57
N LEU A 70 -7.61 -2.10 1.66
CA LEU A 70 -7.92 -3.27 2.47
C LEU A 70 -7.18 -4.53 1.97
N GLY A 71 -7.11 -4.71 0.64
CA GLY A 71 -6.37 -5.82 0.04
C GLY A 71 -4.86 -5.75 0.32
N ALA A 72 -4.25 -4.58 0.15
CA ALA A 72 -2.83 -4.35 0.44
C ALA A 72 -2.55 -4.53 1.95
N ALA A 73 -3.44 -4.04 2.82
CA ALA A 73 -3.33 -4.23 4.26
C ALA A 73 -3.37 -5.71 4.64
N ALA A 74 -4.28 -6.48 4.07
CA ALA A 74 -4.35 -7.94 4.27
C ALA A 74 -3.06 -8.63 3.83
N HIS A 75 -2.46 -8.20 2.71
CA HIS A 75 -1.18 -8.72 2.23
C HIS A 75 -0.04 -8.43 3.22
N ILE A 76 0.13 -7.15 3.61
CA ILE A 76 1.19 -6.71 4.53
C ILE A 76 1.06 -7.44 5.88
N LEU A 77 -0.13 -7.45 6.47
CA LEU A 77 -0.39 -8.13 7.74
C LEU A 77 -0.14 -9.64 7.65
N SER A 78 -0.57 -10.28 6.56
CA SER A 78 -0.35 -11.71 6.33
C SER A 78 1.15 -12.05 6.28
N ARG A 79 1.96 -11.27 5.54
CA ARG A 79 3.42 -11.46 5.50
C ARG A 79 4.03 -11.24 6.88
N SER A 80 3.57 -10.20 7.56
CA SER A 80 4.05 -9.88 8.90
C SER A 80 3.81 -10.96 9.94
N TYR A 81 2.66 -11.63 9.90
CA TYR A 81 2.39 -12.74 10.82
C TYR A 81 3.08 -14.05 10.45
N ARG A 82 3.34 -14.28 9.15
CA ARG A 82 3.79 -15.59 8.66
C ARG A 82 5.30 -15.70 8.53
N VAL A 83 5.96 -14.61 8.16
CA VAL A 83 7.39 -14.59 7.83
C VAL A 83 8.14 -13.40 8.46
N ASP A 84 7.48 -12.66 9.36
CA ASP A 84 8.03 -11.51 10.12
C ASP A 84 8.45 -10.29 9.26
N ASP A 85 8.08 -10.28 7.98
CA ASP A 85 8.26 -9.10 7.13
C ASP A 85 7.39 -7.93 7.62
N TYR A 86 7.91 -6.72 7.57
CA TYR A 86 7.13 -5.52 7.90
C TYR A 86 6.49 -5.54 9.29
N ALA A 87 7.11 -6.20 10.28
CA ALA A 87 6.61 -6.28 11.67
C ALA A 87 6.23 -4.91 12.26
N GLU A 88 7.05 -3.90 12.00
CA GLU A 88 6.83 -2.48 12.27
C GLU A 88 5.56 -1.87 11.67
N LEU A 89 5.05 -2.40 10.55
CA LEU A 89 3.82 -1.92 9.92
C LEU A 89 2.54 -2.50 10.54
N GLN A 90 2.63 -3.54 11.38
CA GLN A 90 1.43 -4.20 11.90
C GLN A 90 0.48 -3.24 12.62
N HIS A 91 1.01 -2.41 13.51
CA HIS A 91 0.21 -1.46 14.28
C HIS A 91 -0.41 -0.36 13.40
N PRO A 92 0.38 0.45 12.65
CA PRO A 92 -0.18 1.53 11.85
C PRO A 92 -1.12 1.03 10.73
N VAL A 93 -0.86 -0.14 10.13
CA VAL A 93 -1.75 -0.70 9.12
C VAL A 93 -3.08 -1.15 9.73
N ARG A 94 -3.08 -1.71 10.94
CA ARG A 94 -4.33 -2.07 11.63
C ARG A 94 -5.16 -0.85 11.99
N GLU A 95 -4.53 0.18 12.54
CA GLU A 95 -5.18 1.45 12.86
C GLU A 95 -5.80 2.07 11.59
N HIS A 96 -5.06 2.08 10.48
CA HIS A 96 -5.57 2.56 9.21
C HIS A 96 -6.78 1.76 8.70
N VAL A 97 -6.75 0.43 8.81
CA VAL A 97 -7.89 -0.42 8.44
C VAL A 97 -9.12 -0.14 9.30
N GLN A 98 -8.95 0.05 10.60
CA GLN A 98 -10.03 0.41 11.52
C GLN A 98 -10.71 1.72 11.10
N HIS A 99 -9.91 2.75 10.80
CA HIS A 99 -10.42 4.01 10.26
C HIS A 99 -11.17 3.83 8.94
N LEU A 100 -10.65 3.02 8.01
CA LEU A 100 -11.32 2.74 6.72
C LEU A 100 -12.66 2.01 6.88
N LEU A 101 -12.79 1.13 7.87
CA LEU A 101 -14.02 0.38 8.13
C LEU A 101 -15.06 1.18 8.94
N GLY A 102 -14.72 2.39 9.38
CA GLY A 102 -15.58 3.18 10.26
C GLY A 102 -15.62 2.65 11.70
N GLU A 103 -14.62 1.85 12.08
CA GLU A 103 -14.44 1.31 13.43
C GLU A 103 -13.46 2.21 14.20
N GLY A 104 -13.91 3.41 14.59
CA GLY A 104 -13.11 4.41 15.31
C GLY A 104 -13.90 5.10 16.40
#